data_AF-A0A7S7W1U1-F1
#
_entry.id   AF-A0A7S7W1U1-F1
#
_cell.length_a   1.000
_cell.length_b   1.000
_cell.length_c   1.000
_cell.angle_alpha   90.00
_cell.angle_beta   90.00
_cell.angle_gamma   90.00
#
_symmetry.space_group_name_H-M   'P 1'
#
loop_
_entity.id
_entity.type
_entity.pdbx_description
1 polymer ?
#
loop_
_entity_poly.entity_id
_entity_poly.type
_entity_poly.pdbx_seq_one_letter_code
_entity_poly.pdbx_strand_id
1 'polypeptide(L)' 'MPELQDRLERFETLTAECELIAKLATDSTKREFYLKLSDQYRQLALDMRQAIATKAAETQAAA' A
#
# COMPACT_ATOMS: atom_id res chain seq x y z
N MET A 1 -17.07 -2.83 -4.25
CA MET A 1 -15.73 -3.43 -4.42
C MET A 1 -14.99 -3.48 -3.09
N PRO A 2 -15.60 -4.11 -2.06
CA PRO A 2 -15.01 -4.15 -0.72
C PRO A 2 -13.66 -4.88 -0.74
N GLU A 3 -13.50 -5.93 -1.54
CA GLU A 3 -12.27 -6.73 -1.55
C GLU A 3 -11.03 -5.95 -2.02
N LEU A 4 -11.21 -5.02 -2.98
CA LEU A 4 -10.11 -4.15 -3.44
C LEU A 4 -9.80 -3.06 -2.43
N GLN A 5 -10.82 -2.55 -1.74
CA GLN A 5 -10.67 -1.53 -0.70
C GLN A 5 -10.00 -2.11 0.55
N ASP A 6 -10.42 -3.30 1.01
CA ASP A 6 -9.80 -4.03 2.10
C ASP A 6 -8.32 -4.32 1.81
N ARG A 7 -8.01 -4.68 0.56
CA ARG A 7 -6.62 -4.93 0.14
C ARG A 7 -5.79 -3.65 0.08
N LEU A 8 -6.37 -2.53 -0.34
CA LEU A 8 -5.73 -1.22 -0.28
C LEU A 8 -5.41 -0.82 1.17
N GLU A 9 -6.40 -0.89 2.07
CA GLU A 9 -6.24 -0.58 3.49
C GLU A 9 -5.11 -1.43 4.12
N ARG A 10 -5.05 -2.70 3.74
CA ARG A 10 -3.97 -3.59 4.19
C ARG A 10 -2.59 -3.12 3.72
N PHE A 11 -2.44 -2.67 2.47
CA PHE A 11 -1.15 -2.16 1.99
C PHE A 11 -0.76 -0.83 2.66
N GLU A 12 -1.73 0.05 2.91
CA GLU A 12 -1.50 1.31 3.63
C GLU A 12 -1.07 1.04 5.08
N THR A 13 -1.73 0.09 5.75
CA THR A 13 -1.37 -0.34 7.11
C THR A 13 0.04 -0.92 7.15
N LEU A 14 0.37 -1.85 6.24
CA LEU A 14 1.70 -2.46 6.17
C LEU A 14 2.80 -1.44 5.86
N THR A 15 2.50 -0.42 5.05
CA THR A 15 3.42 0.70 4.79
C THR A 15 3.73 1.45 6.09
N ALA A 16 2.68 1.87 6.82
CA ALA A 16 2.83 2.62 8.07
C ALA A 16 3.54 1.80 9.16
N GLU A 17 3.25 0.51 9.27
CA GLU A 17 3.94 -0.39 10.19
C GLU A 17 5.43 -0.52 9.87
N CYS A 18 5.78 -0.70 8.59
CA CYS A 18 7.18 -0.76 8.16
C CYS A 18 7.94 0.55 8.45
N GLU A 19 7.33 1.70 8.17
CA GLU A 19 7.91 3.01 8.49
C GLU A 19 8.13 3.19 9.99
N LEU A 20 7.17 2.76 10.82
CA LEU A 20 7.31 2.79 12.28
C LEU A 20 8.45 1.91 12.76
N ILE A 21 8.56 0.68 12.23
CA ILE A 21 9.65 -0.24 12.59
C ILE A 21 11.00 0.36 12.17
N ALA A 22 11.11 0.91 10.96
CA ALA A 22 12.34 1.55 10.49
C ALA A 22 12.75 2.73 11.40
N LYS A 23 11.79 3.53 11.87
CA LYS A 23 12.02 4.64 12.80
C LYS A 23 12.54 4.17 14.16
N LEU A 24 12.05 3.02 14.64
CA LEU A 24 12.43 2.44 15.93
C LEU A 24 13.70 1.57 15.86
N ALA A 25 14.10 1.13 14.66
CA ALA A 25 15.25 0.27 14.47
C ALA A 25 16.57 1.00 14.81
N THR A 26 17.34 0.44 15.74
CA THR A 26 18.71 0.86 16.05
C THR A 26 19.74 0.25 15.10
N ASP A 27 19.44 -0.91 14.54
CA ASP A 27 20.23 -1.59 13.52
C ASP A 27 19.98 -0.97 12.14
N SER A 28 21.04 -0.54 11.46
CA SER A 28 20.97 0.13 10.16
C SER A 28 20.49 -0.79 9.03
N THR A 29 20.84 -2.07 9.07
CA THR A 29 20.44 -3.06 8.07
C THR A 29 18.94 -3.35 8.17
N LYS A 30 18.43 -3.52 9.39
CA LYS A 30 16.98 -3.66 9.64
C LYS A 30 16.24 -2.40 9.22
N ARG A 31 16.76 -1.22 9.56
CA ARG A 31 16.16 0.06 9.14
C ARG A 31 16.03 0.12 7.61
N GLU A 32 17.11 -0.14 6.88
CA GLU A 32 17.09 -0.10 5.42
C GLU A 32 16.13 -1.13 4.81
N PHE A 33 16.09 -2.34 5.38
CA PHE A 33 15.15 -3.38 4.96
C PHE A 33 13.69 -2.92 5.06
N TYR A 34 13.29 -2.40 6.22
CA TYR A 34 11.90 -1.95 6.42
C TYR A 34 11.56 -0.71 5.59
N LEU A 35 12.52 0.18 5.32
CA LEU A 35 12.31 1.29 4.39
C LEU A 35 12.02 0.77 2.98
N LYS A 36 12.85 -0.13 2.44
CA LYS A 36 12.63 -0.74 1.12
C LYS A 36 11.29 -1.48 1.04
N LEU A 37 10.92 -2.17 2.12
CA LEU A 37 9.64 -2.88 2.18
C LEU A 37 8.45 -1.92 2.21
N SER A 38 8.55 -0.81 2.96
CA SER A 38 7.52 0.24 2.98
C SER A 38 7.31 0.86 1.59
N ASP A 39 8.39 1.07 0.83
CA ASP A 39 8.30 1.62 -0.52
C ASP A 39 7.57 0.64 -1.46
N GLN A 40 7.82 -0.67 -1.33
CA GLN A 40 7.11 -1.68 -2.11
C GLN A 40 5.61 -1.70 -1.79
N TYR A 41 5.22 -1.66 -0.50
CA TYR A 41 3.81 -1.60 -0.13
C TYR A 41 3.14 -0.29 -0.58
N ARG A 42 3.87 0.83 -0.56
CA ARG A 42 3.38 2.10 -1.10
C ARG A 42 3.10 2.02 -2.60
N GLN A 43 3.97 1.39 -3.38
CA GLN A 43 3.73 1.16 -4.81
C GLN A 43 2.49 0.28 -5.02
N LEU A 44 2.37 -0.83 -4.29
CA LEU A 44 1.19 -1.70 -4.37
C LEU A 44 -0.12 -0.97 -4.01
N ALA A 45 -0.09 -0.06 -3.03
CA ALA A 45 -1.24 0.77 -2.70
C ALA A 45 -1.61 1.74 -3.84
N LEU A 46 -0.62 2.35 -4.51
CA LEU A 46 -0.85 3.21 -5.67
C LEU A 46 -1.48 2.44 -6.83
N ASP A 47 -0.93 1.28 -7.18
CA ASP A 47 -1.47 0.41 -8.22
C ASP A 47 -2.92 -0.02 -7.90
N MET A 48 -3.19 -0.33 -6.62
CA MET A 48 -4.53 -0.70 -6.17
C MET A 48 -5.53 0.46 -6.29
N ARG A 49 -5.13 1.68 -5.91
CA ARG A 49 -5.97 2.88 -6.11
C ARG A 49 -6.31 3.09 -7.59
N GLN A 50 -5.33 2.89 -8.46
CA GLN A 50 -5.55 3.01 -9.91
C GLN A 50 -6.51 1.92 -10.41
N ALA A 51 -6.36 0.67 -9.97
CA ALA A 51 -7.28 -0.41 -10.34
C ALA A 51 -8.72 -0.16 -9.86
N ILE A 52 -8.89 0.36 -8.63
CA ILE A 52 -10.20 0.76 -8.09
C ILE A 52 -10.82 1.86 -8.96
N ALA A 53 -10.04 2.89 -9.30
CA ALA A 53 -10.50 4.00 -10.12
C ALA A 53 -10.92 3.55 -11.53
N THR A 54 -10.12 2.70 -12.19
CA THR A 54 -10.46 2.14 -13.50
C THR A 54 -11.77 1.37 -13.46
N LYS A 55 -11.95 0.47 -12.48
CA LYS A 55 -13.19 -0.31 -12.36
C LYS A 55 -14.41 0.55 -12.01
N ALA A 56 -14.23 1.61 -11.22
CA ALA A 56 -15.30 2.56 -10.95
C ALA A 56 -15.73 3.29 -12.24
N ALA A 57 -14.77 3.70 -13.07
CA ALA A 57 -15.03 4.34 -14.37
C ALA A 57 -15.71 3.38 -15.36
N GLU A 58 -15.27 2.12 -15.44
CA GLU A 58 -15.92 1.08 -16.24
C GLU A 58 -17.38 0.86 -15.82
N THR A 59 -17.65 0.83 -14.52
CA THR A 59 -19.01 0.66 -13.97
C THR A 59 -19.91 1.86 -14.30
N GLN A 60 -19.35 3.08 -14.31
CA GLN A 60 -20.09 4.30 -14.61
C GLN A 60 -20.36 4.48 -16.12
N ALA A 61 -19.50 3.96 -17.00
CA ALA A 61 -19.68 4.02 -18.45
C ALA A 61 -20.71 3.00 -18.98
N ALA A 62 -21.01 1.95 -18.20
CA ALA A 62 -21.96 0.91 -18.54
C ALA A 62 -23.39 1.16 -17.99
N ALA A 63 -23.59 2.26 -17.25
CA ALA A 63 -24.85 2.67 -16.63
C ALA A 63 -25.46 3.87 -17.38
#